data_AF-A0A954KI42-F1
#
_entry.id   AF-A0A954KI42-F1
#
_cell.length_a   1.000
_cell.length_b   1.000
_cell.length_c   1.000
_cell.angle_alpha   90.00
_cell.angle_beta   90.00
_cell.angle_gamma   90.00
#
_symmetry.space_group_name_H-M   'P 1'
#
loop_
_entity.id
_entity.type
_entity.pdbx_description
1 polymer ?
#
loop_
_entity_poly.entity_id
_entity_poly.type
_entity_poly.pdbx_seq_one_letter_code
_entity_poly.pdbx_strand_id
1 'polypeptide(L)' 'RPESLHCYLGEDAPGTKVDTPTAVPTMSMQLHDLAGGRGNFVVLEATIKELDWLALRRSGNLRARFHWTGEDWDFSWLVP' A
#
# COMPACT_ATOMS: atom_id res chain seq x y z
N ARG A 1 -4.79 -12.76 3.65
CA ARG A 1 -5.11 -12.58 5.08
C ARG A 1 -6.52 -11.98 5.13
N PRO A 2 -7.54 -12.72 5.59
CA PRO A 2 -8.95 -12.28 5.55
C PRO A 2 -9.18 -10.93 6.23
N GLU A 3 -8.30 -10.56 7.16
CA GLU A 3 -8.40 -9.36 7.99
C GLU A 3 -8.37 -8.06 7.16
N SER A 4 -7.70 -8.03 6.00
CA SER A 4 -7.67 -6.83 5.15
C SER A 4 -9.00 -6.57 4.44
N LEU A 5 -9.88 -7.57 4.34
CA LEU A 5 -11.19 -7.41 3.71
C LEU A 5 -12.15 -6.59 4.59
N HIS A 6 -11.92 -6.57 5.91
CA HIS A 6 -12.73 -5.80 6.86
C HIS A 6 -12.65 -4.29 6.60
N CYS A 7 -11.55 -3.80 6.04
CA CYS A 7 -11.37 -2.38 5.71
C CYS A 7 -12.37 -1.86 4.67
N TYR A 8 -12.99 -2.76 3.88
CA TYR A 8 -13.95 -2.38 2.83
C TYR A 8 -15.41 -2.42 3.31
N LEU A 9 -15.63 -2.77 4.58
CA LEU A 9 -16.94 -2.88 5.23
C LEU A 9 -17.20 -1.74 6.23
N GLY A 10 -16.39 -0.68 6.23
CA GLY A 10 -16.62 0.47 7.08
C GLY A 10 -18.02 1.05 6.86
N GLU A 11 -18.74 1.32 7.95
CA GLU A 11 -20.07 1.95 7.89
C GLU A 11 -19.97 3.37 7.33
N ASP A 12 -18.94 4.11 7.73
CA ASP A 12 -18.62 5.45 7.25
C ASP A 12 -17.55 5.40 6.16
N ALA A 13 -17.67 6.32 5.18
CA ALA A 13 -16.67 6.47 4.13
C ALA A 13 -15.33 6.98 4.69
N PRO A 14 -14.17 6.61 4.09
CA PRO A 14 -12.88 7.17 4.47
C PRO A 14 -12.87 8.70 4.44
N GLY A 15 -12.40 9.33 5.52
CA GLY A 15 -12.37 10.80 5.66
C GLY A 15 -13.65 11.41 6.25
N THR A 16 -14.68 10.62 6.56
CA THR A 16 -15.88 11.09 7.28
C THR A 16 -15.50 11.65 8.65
N LYS A 17 -16.04 12.83 8.99
CA LYS A 17 -15.83 13.44 10.31
C LYS A 17 -16.69 12.72 11.35
N VAL A 18 -16.05 12.23 12.41
CA VAL A 18 -16.70 11.58 13.55
C VAL A 18 -16.34 12.31 14.83
N ASP A 19 -17.26 12.34 15.80
CA ASP A 19 -17.05 13.03 17.08
C ASP A 19 -16.27 12.17 18.09
N THR A 20 -16.23 10.85 17.88
CA THR A 20 -15.47 9.90 18.69
C THR A 20 -14.68 8.95 17.80
N PRO A 21 -13.52 8.44 18.25
CA PRO A 21 -12.74 7.46 17.48
C PRO A 21 -13.56 6.21 17.15
N THR A 22 -13.65 5.87 15.86
CA THR A 22 -14.30 4.64 15.38
C THR A 22 -13.26 3.53 15.25
N ALA A 23 -13.56 2.34 15.78
CA ALA A 23 -12.74 1.15 15.57
C ALA A 23 -13.19 0.41 14.31
N VAL A 24 -12.26 -0.26 13.62
CA VAL A 24 -12.61 -1.22 12.57
C VAL A 24 -13.42 -2.37 13.22
N PRO A 25 -14.54 -2.82 12.63
CA PRO A 25 -15.34 -3.88 13.22
C PRO A 25 -14.50 -5.13 13.50
N THR A 26 -14.34 -5.47 14.77
CA THR A 26 -13.55 -6.63 15.25
C THR A 26 -14.29 -7.96 15.14
N MET A 27 -15.49 -7.98 14.54
CA MET A 27 -16.31 -9.19 14.50
C MET A 27 -15.64 -10.28 13.68
N SER A 28 -15.73 -11.53 14.16
CA SER A 28 -15.37 -12.74 13.42
C SER A 28 -16.37 -12.94 12.27
N MET A 29 -16.21 -12.17 11.21
CA MET A 29 -17.04 -12.23 10.02
C MET A 29 -16.67 -13.46 9.20
N GLN A 30 -17.68 -14.22 8.79
CA GLN A 30 -17.51 -15.32 7.86
C GLN A 30 -17.32 -14.76 6.44
N LEU A 31 -16.74 -15.54 5.53
CA LEU A 31 -16.49 -15.11 4.15
C LEU A 31 -17.75 -14.58 3.42
N HIS A 32 -18.94 -15.04 3.79
CA HIS A 32 -20.21 -14.57 3.23
C HIS A 32 -20.56 -13.14 3.66
N ASP A 33 -20.16 -12.72 4.87
CA ASP A 33 -20.37 -11.37 5.39
C ASP A 33 -19.50 -10.33 4.65
N LEU A 34 -18.41 -10.78 4.03
CA LEU A 34 -17.44 -9.92 3.33
C LEU A 34 -17.87 -9.52 1.92
N ALA A 35 -18.95 -10.12 1.38
CA ALA A 35 -19.42 -9.84 0.03
C ALA A 35 -19.82 -8.36 -0.16
N GLY A 36 -20.34 -7.72 0.88
CA GLY A 36 -20.75 -6.30 0.83
C GLY A 36 -19.61 -5.33 0.55
N GLY A 37 -18.38 -5.66 0.99
CA GLY A 37 -17.21 -4.79 0.78
C GLY A 37 -16.66 -4.83 -0.63
N ARG A 38 -17.09 -5.79 -1.47
CA ARG A 38 -16.55 -5.99 -2.83
C ARG A 38 -16.74 -4.76 -3.73
N GLY A 39 -17.85 -4.02 -3.55
CA GLY A 39 -18.14 -2.80 -4.30
C GLY A 39 -17.20 -1.64 -3.98
N ASN A 40 -16.60 -1.64 -2.78
CA ASN A 40 -15.63 -0.63 -2.33
C ASN A 40 -14.18 -1.04 -2.67
N PHE A 41 -13.97 -2.25 -3.20
CA PHE A 41 -12.64 -2.79 -3.52
C PHE A 41 -12.25 -2.51 -4.97
N VAL A 42 -11.05 -1.97 -5.16
CA VAL A 42 -10.43 -1.80 -6.47
C VAL A 42 -8.98 -2.25 -6.43
N VAL A 43 -8.47 -2.75 -7.56
CA VAL A 43 -7.04 -3.02 -7.75
C VAL A 43 -6.39 -1.76 -8.29
N LEU A 44 -5.34 -1.30 -7.62
CA LEU A 44 -4.43 -0.29 -8.15
C LEU A 44 -3.23 -1.00 -8.75
N GLU A 45 -3.03 -0.82 -10.05
CA GLU A 45 -1.86 -1.28 -10.77
C GLU A 45 -0.98 -0.09 -11.11
N ALA A 46 0.33 -0.21 -10.83
CA ALA A 46 1.31 0.81 -11.13
C ALA A 46 2.55 0.18 -11.76
N THR A 47 3.04 0.78 -12.84
CA THR A 47 4.32 0.43 -13.44
C THR A 47 5.40 1.35 -12.89
N ILE A 48 6.40 0.79 -12.22
CA ILE A 48 7.56 1.54 -11.77
C ILE A 48 8.41 1.85 -13.00
N LYS A 49 8.68 3.14 -13.25
CA LYS A 49 9.60 3.61 -14.29
C LYS A 49 10.93 4.08 -13.72
N GLU A 50 10.94 4.49 -12.46
CA GLU A 50 12.14 4.89 -11.74
C GLU A 50 12.04 4.43 -10.28
N LEU A 51 13.15 4.00 -9.72
CA LEU A 51 13.29 3.65 -8.31
C LEU A 51 14.56 4.29 -7.75
N ASP A 52 14.42 5.07 -6.68
CA ASP A 52 15.55 5.61 -5.91
C ASP A 52 15.64 4.85 -4.58
N TRP A 53 16.69 4.06 -4.42
CA TRP A 53 16.91 3.20 -3.27
C TRP A 53 17.97 3.80 -2.36
N LEU A 54 17.60 4.09 -1.11
CA LEU A 54 18.50 4.55 -0.05
C LEU A 54 18.58 3.51 1.06
N ALA A 55 19.78 2.96 1.28
CA ALA A 55 20.06 2.07 2.40
C ALA A 55 20.84 2.81 3.49
N LEU A 56 20.20 3.01 4.64
CA LEU A 56 20.82 3.64 5.80
C LEU A 56 21.72 2.64 6.52
N ARG A 57 23.00 2.99 6.71
CA ARG A 57 23.99 2.12 7.36
C ARG A 57 24.88 2.94 8.28
N ARG A 58 25.32 2.32 9.39
CA ARG A 58 26.26 2.96 10.33
C ARG A 58 27.61 3.31 9.70
N SER A 59 28.05 2.55 8.70
CA SER A 59 29.34 2.72 8.02
C SER A 59 29.30 3.65 6.80
N GLY A 60 28.21 4.42 6.64
CA GLY A 60 27.95 5.24 5.46
C GLY A 60 26.82 4.66 4.63
N ASN A 61 25.89 5.53 4.23
CA ASN A 61 24.70 5.16 3.47
C ASN A 61 25.10 4.67 2.06
N LEU A 62 24.20 3.91 1.43
CA LEU A 62 24.30 3.57 0.02
C LEU A 62 23.08 4.09 -0.69
N ARG A 63 23.26 4.61 -1.91
CA ARG A 63 22.16 5.05 -2.74
C ARG A 63 22.34 4.52 -4.16
N ALA A 64 21.25 4.02 -4.74
CA ALA A 64 21.22 3.65 -6.13
C ALA A 64 19.94 4.12 -6.80
N ARG A 65 20.04 4.37 -8.11
CA ARG A 65 18.89 4.69 -8.96
C ARG A 65 18.75 3.65 -10.05
N PHE A 66 17.50 3.24 -10.28
CA PHE A 66 17.10 2.36 -11.36
C PHE A 66 16.13 3.12 -12.25
N HIS A 67 16.28 3.01 -13.56
CA HIS A 67 15.42 3.64 -14.55
C HIS A 67 15.05 2.65 -15.64
N TRP A 68 13.76 2.52 -15.94
CA TRP A 68 13.26 1.65 -17.00
C TRP A 68 13.43 2.33 -18.36
N THR A 69 14.21 1.74 -19.26
CA THR A 69 14.50 2.31 -20.58
C THR A 69 13.38 2.06 -21.61
N GLY A 70 12.42 1.21 -21.28
CA GLY A 70 11.42 0.69 -22.23
C GLY A 70 11.59 -0.80 -22.46
N GLU A 71 12.83 -1.30 -22.43
CA GLU A 71 13.20 -2.69 -22.71
C GLU A 71 13.94 -3.35 -21.54
N ASP A 72 14.74 -2.59 -20.80
CA ASP A 72 15.51 -3.10 -19.65
C ASP A 72 15.65 -2.02 -18.56
N TRP A 73 16.28 -2.38 -17.44
CA TRP A 73 16.62 -1.49 -16.35
C TRP A 73 18.05 -0.97 -16.47
N ASP A 74 18.20 0.35 -16.60
CA ASP A 74 19.46 1.03 -16.35
C ASP A 74 19.64 1.26 -14.84
N PHE A 75 20.89 1.19 -14.38
CA PHE A 75 21.25 1.29 -12.97
C PHE A 75 22.52 2.12 -12.75
N SER A 76 22.53 2.90 -11.67
CA SER A 76 23.75 3.59 -11.21
C SER A 76 23.80 3.72 -9.68
N TRP A 77 25.01 3.70 -9.14
CA TRP A 77 25.28 4.12 -7.76
C TRP A 77 25.35 5.64 -7.71
N LEU A 78 24.71 6.23 -6.71
CA LEU A 78 24.73 7.66 -6.43
C LEU A 78 25.41 7.90 -5.09
N VAL A 79 26.02 9.07 -4.94
CA VAL A 79 26.41 9.55 -3.61
C VAL A 79 25.10 9.73 -2.80
N PRO A 80 25.01 9.15 -1.59
CA PRO A 80 23.82 9.23 -0.76
C PRO A 80 23.39 10.66 -0.42
#